data_AF-A0A4S5E4W7-F1
#
_entry.id   AF-A0A4S5E4W7-F1
#
_cell.length_a   1.000
_cell.length_b   1.000
_cell.length_c   1.000
_cell.angle_alpha   90.00
_cell.angle_beta   90.00
_cell.angle_gamma   90.00
#
_symmetry.space_group_name_H-M   'P 1'
#
loop_
_entity.id
_entity.type
_entity.pdbx_description
1 polymer ?
#
loop_
_entity_poly.entity_id
_entity_poly.type
_entity_poly.pdbx_seq_one_letter_code
_entity_poly.pdbx_strand_id
1 'polypeptide(L)'
;MLNSLAPVDPDHTTCSEHTSYRTVESQHRTECPWKRTLDDLNRFHSRHGRTPTWIRPVYPGEDRLARWWHRQLAAAYGHELTAEQVRLLDTLFSEDET
;
A
#
# COMPACT_ATOMS: atom_id res chain seq x y z
N MET A 1 43.42 -51.85 -3.60
CA MET A 1 43.02 -52.35 -4.93
C MET A 1 41.49 -52.36 -4.99
N LEU A 2 40.95 -51.82 -6.09
CA LEU A 2 39.59 -51.94 -6.66
C LEU A 2 38.35 -51.30 -5.96
N ASN A 3 38.06 -50.05 -6.35
CA ASN A 3 36.86 -49.53 -7.03
C ASN A 3 35.44 -50.10 -6.75
N SER A 4 34.46 -49.20 -6.50
CA SER A 4 33.10 -49.24 -7.08
C SER A 4 32.37 -47.87 -6.98
N LEU A 5 32.35 -47.18 -8.13
CA LEU A 5 31.30 -46.37 -8.78
C LEU A 5 30.27 -45.55 -7.94
N ALA A 6 30.25 -44.23 -8.17
CA ALA A 6 29.17 -43.28 -7.82
C ALA A 6 27.95 -43.39 -8.78
N PRO A 7 26.78 -42.79 -8.47
CA PRO A 7 26.58 -41.38 -8.83
C PRO A 7 25.72 -40.54 -7.85
N VAL A 8 25.96 -39.23 -7.95
CA VAL A 8 25.19 -38.07 -7.46
C VAL A 8 23.72 -38.09 -7.93
N ASP A 9 22.77 -37.90 -7.01
CA ASP A 9 21.84 -36.75 -7.01
C ASP A 9 21.02 -36.65 -5.70
N PRO A 10 20.81 -35.45 -5.12
CA PRO A 10 19.97 -35.23 -3.94
C PRO A 10 18.61 -34.63 -4.33
N ASP A 11 17.52 -35.29 -3.96
CA ASP A 11 16.20 -34.64 -3.88
C ASP A 11 15.33 -35.38 -2.84
N HIS A 12 14.17 -34.82 -2.49
CA HIS A 12 13.16 -35.30 -1.52
C HIS A 12 13.26 -34.72 -0.08
N THR A 13 12.94 -33.43 0.00
CA THR A 13 11.71 -32.96 0.66
C THR A 13 11.36 -33.51 2.04
N THR A 14 11.70 -32.74 3.08
CA THR A 14 10.76 -32.43 4.16
C THR A 14 10.91 -30.96 4.57
N CYS A 15 10.11 -30.08 3.97
CA CYS A 15 9.83 -28.77 4.53
C CYS A 15 8.94 -28.99 5.76
N SER A 16 9.52 -28.91 6.96
CA SER A 16 8.73 -28.77 8.19
C SER A 16 8.75 -27.31 8.61
N GLU A 17 7.56 -26.75 8.49
CA GLU A 17 7.11 -25.45 8.91
C GLU A 17 7.51 -25.16 10.35
N HIS A 18 8.31 -24.11 10.55
CA HIS A 18 8.19 -23.31 11.75
C HIS A 18 7.80 -21.91 11.31
N THR A 19 6.52 -21.64 11.56
CA THR A 19 5.76 -20.41 11.46
C THR A 19 6.63 -19.16 11.39
N SER A 20 6.76 -18.60 10.18
CA SER A 20 7.16 -17.22 9.98
C SER A 20 5.99 -16.34 10.42
N TYR A 21 5.87 -16.12 11.73
CA TYR A 21 4.94 -15.14 12.25
C TYR A 21 5.47 -13.75 11.91
N ARG A 22 4.66 -13.04 11.13
CA ARG A 22 4.61 -11.58 11.08
C ARG A 22 5.78 -10.94 10.32
N THR A 23 5.67 -10.96 8.99
CA THR A 23 6.16 -9.85 8.15
C THR A 23 5.04 -9.41 7.22
N VAL A 24 3.95 -8.90 7.79
CA VAL A 24 2.92 -8.17 7.03
C VAL A 24 3.30 -6.70 6.79
N GLU A 25 4.42 -6.24 7.37
CA GLU A 25 4.77 -4.81 7.40
C GLU A 25 5.86 -4.37 6.39
N SER A 26 6.30 -5.26 5.50
CA SER A 26 7.42 -4.95 4.58
C SER A 26 7.02 -4.73 3.11
N GLN A 27 5.72 -4.73 2.79
CA GLN A 27 5.25 -4.53 1.41
C GLN A 27 5.29 -3.05 0.95
N HIS A 28 5.46 -2.09 1.86
CA HIS A 28 5.41 -0.65 1.54
C HIS A 28 6.64 -0.09 0.79
N ARG A 29 7.73 -0.85 0.63
CA ARG A 29 8.97 -0.30 0.04
C ARG A 29 8.97 -0.20 -1.48
N THR A 30 8.02 -0.84 -2.17
CA THR A 30 7.91 -0.80 -3.64
C THR A 30 6.58 -0.21 -4.10
N GLU A 31 5.89 0.52 -3.23
CA GLU A 31 4.61 1.13 -3.58
C GLU A 31 4.83 2.40 -4.40
N CYS A 32 4.16 2.49 -5.55
CA CYS A 32 4.20 3.65 -6.43
C CYS A 32 3.93 4.94 -5.64
N PRO A 33 4.56 6.09 -5.98
CA PRO A 33 4.41 7.34 -5.23
C PRO A 33 2.95 7.76 -4.97
N TRP A 34 2.04 7.40 -5.90
CA TRP A 34 0.61 7.60 -5.75
C TRP A 34 0.02 6.84 -4.55
N LYS A 35 0.31 5.54 -4.42
CA LYS A 35 -0.18 4.69 -3.31
C LYS A 35 0.39 5.15 -1.97
N ARG A 36 1.65 5.58 -1.92
CA ARG A 36 2.25 6.14 -0.70
C ARG A 36 1.52 7.40 -0.23
N THR A 37 1.17 8.28 -1.16
CA THR A 37 0.42 9.50 -0.83
C THR A 37 -1.03 9.18 -0.45
N LEU A 38 -1.62 8.13 -1.02
CA LEU A 38 -2.91 7.59 -0.61
C LEU A 38 -2.87 7.04 0.83
N ASP A 39 -1.84 6.30 1.21
CA ASP A 39 -1.64 5.82 2.60
C ASP A 39 -1.49 6.98 3.59
N ASP A 40 -0.68 7.99 3.22
CA ASP A 40 -0.52 9.20 4.04
C ASP A 40 -1.88 9.92 4.22
N LEU A 41 -2.71 9.97 3.18
CA LEU A 41 -4.05 10.55 3.23
C LEU A 41 -4.99 9.71 4.11
N ASN A 42 -4.96 8.38 3.98
CA ASN A 42 -5.74 7.46 4.83
C ASN A 42 -5.38 7.64 6.30
N ARG A 43 -4.08 7.63 6.61
CA ARG A 43 -3.56 7.82 7.96
C ARG A 43 -3.97 9.18 8.55
N PHE A 44 -3.99 10.23 7.71
CA PHE A 44 -4.50 11.53 8.11
C PHE A 44 -6.00 11.45 8.44
N HIS A 45 -6.80 10.84 7.57
CA HIS A 45 -8.23 10.68 7.76
C HIS A 45 -8.55 9.89 9.03
N SER A 46 -7.97 8.70 9.23
CA SER A 46 -8.20 7.88 10.42
C SER A 46 -7.76 8.56 11.72
N ARG A 47 -6.76 9.44 11.67
CA ARG A 47 -6.26 10.16 12.86
C ARG A 47 -7.09 11.39 13.20
N HIS A 48 -7.59 12.11 12.20
CA HIS A 48 -8.19 13.43 12.36
C HIS A 48 -9.70 13.48 12.07
N GLY A 49 -10.27 12.41 11.51
CA GLY A 49 -11.69 12.29 11.16
C GLY A 49 -12.17 13.31 10.13
N ARG A 50 -11.26 13.84 9.31
CA ARG A 50 -11.56 14.85 8.30
C ARG A 50 -10.61 14.79 7.12
N THR A 51 -11.04 15.38 6.01
CA THR A 51 -10.16 15.64 4.86
C THR A 51 -9.11 16.71 5.17
N PRO A 52 -7.90 16.62 4.58
CA PRO A 52 -6.88 17.65 4.72
C PRO A 52 -7.31 18.94 4.02
N THR A 53 -6.96 20.10 4.61
CA THR A 53 -7.22 21.41 4.02
C THR A 53 -5.93 22.16 3.71
N TRP A 54 -5.89 22.88 2.59
CA TRP A 54 -4.82 23.86 2.34
C TRP A 54 -5.12 25.22 2.97
N ILE A 55 -6.37 25.47 3.38
CA ILE A 55 -6.78 26.72 4.03
C ILE A 55 -6.53 26.54 5.52
N ARG A 56 -5.51 27.24 6.03
CA ARG A 56 -5.07 27.15 7.43
C ARG A 56 -4.76 25.71 7.86
N PRO A 57 -3.76 25.06 7.23
CA PRO A 57 -3.33 23.73 7.63
C PRO A 57 -2.90 23.75 9.10
N VAL A 58 -3.36 22.76 9.87
CA VAL A 58 -3.06 22.64 11.30
C VAL A 58 -1.88 21.71 11.49
N TYR A 59 -1.75 20.70 10.63
CA TYR A 59 -0.73 19.66 10.75
C TYR A 59 0.37 19.78 9.70
N PRO A 60 1.63 19.43 10.04
CA PRO A 60 2.72 19.41 9.08
C PRO A 60 2.40 18.52 7.86
N GLY A 61 2.56 19.05 6.65
CA GLY A 61 2.31 18.32 5.41
C GLY A 61 0.84 18.19 5.01
N GLU A 62 -0.10 18.71 5.80
CA GLU A 62 -1.53 18.71 5.48
C GLU A 62 -1.82 19.47 4.17
N ASP A 63 -1.15 20.58 3.93
CA ASP A 63 -1.31 21.37 2.71
C ASP A 63 -0.91 20.59 1.45
N ARG A 64 0.16 19.79 1.54
CA ARG A 64 0.60 18.89 0.47
C ARG A 64 -0.46 17.82 0.20
N LEU A 65 -1.01 17.19 1.23
CA LEU A 65 -2.06 16.19 1.09
C LEU A 65 -3.35 16.80 0.50
N ALA A 66 -3.74 17.99 0.95
CA ALA A 66 -4.91 18.70 0.43
C ALA A 66 -4.77 19.03 -1.06
N ARG A 67 -3.61 19.54 -1.49
CA ARG A 67 -3.34 19.80 -2.91
C ARG A 67 -3.35 18.52 -3.73
N TRP A 68 -2.76 17.44 -3.22
CA TRP A 68 -2.75 16.16 -3.91
C TRP A 68 -4.17 15.60 -4.06
N TRP A 69 -4.96 15.62 -2.98
CA TRP A 69 -6.36 15.21 -2.95
C TRP A 69 -7.19 15.95 -4.00
N HIS A 70 -7.08 17.27 -4.05
CA HIS A 70 -7.81 18.07 -5.04
C HIS A 70 -7.41 17.76 -6.49
N ARG A 71 -6.11 17.49 -6.73
CA ARG A 71 -5.64 17.03 -8.05
C ARG A 71 -6.24 15.67 -8.42
N GLN A 72 -6.39 14.76 -7.45
CA GLN A 72 -7.04 13.47 -7.71
C GLN A 72 -8.51 13.64 -8.07
N LEU A 73 -9.24 14.51 -7.36
CA LEU A 73 -10.64 14.80 -7.70
C LEU A 73 -10.80 15.39 -9.11
N ALA A 74 -9.93 16.33 -9.48
CA ALA A 74 -9.92 16.91 -10.82
C ALA A 74 -9.61 15.85 -11.89
N ALA A 75 -8.62 14.99 -11.65
CA ALA A 75 -8.26 13.90 -12.56
C ALA A 75 -9.36 12.83 -12.65
N ALA A 76 -10.07 12.54 -11.56
CA ALA A 76 -11.23 11.64 -11.55
C ALA A 76 -12.35 12.18 -12.44
N TYR A 77 -12.65 13.48 -12.31
CA TYR A 77 -13.64 14.17 -13.15
C TYR A 77 -13.20 14.24 -14.62
N GLY A 78 -11.91 14.39 -14.88
CA GLY A 78 -11.32 14.35 -16.22
C GLY A 78 -11.16 12.95 -16.82
N HIS A 79 -11.57 11.89 -16.12
CA HIS A 79 -11.34 10.48 -16.51
C HIS A 79 -9.85 10.13 -16.75
N GLU A 80 -8.93 10.84 -16.10
CA GLU A 80 -7.49 10.64 -16.19
C GLU A 80 -6.96 9.65 -15.14
N LEU A 81 -7.81 9.23 -14.20
CA LEU A 81 -7.51 8.18 -13.24
C LEU A 81 -7.94 6.81 -13.76
N THR A 82 -7.16 5.79 -13.41
CA THR A 82 -7.57 4.41 -13.64
C THR A 82 -8.76 4.04 -12.76
N ALA A 83 -9.60 3.09 -13.19
CA ALA A 83 -10.75 2.63 -12.40
C ALA A 83 -10.34 2.16 -10.99
N GLU A 84 -9.17 1.53 -10.87
CA GLU A 84 -8.61 1.11 -9.58
C GLU A 84 -8.31 2.30 -8.67
N GLN A 85 -7.69 3.36 -9.20
CA GLN A 85 -7.39 4.56 -8.42
C GLN A 85 -8.66 5.27 -7.95
N VAL A 86 -9.69 5.34 -8.80
CA VAL A 86 -10.99 5.92 -8.41
C VAL A 86 -11.61 5.11 -7.27
N ARG A 87 -11.64 3.78 -7.37
CA ARG A 87 -12.17 2.91 -6.31
C ARG A 87 -11.40 3.06 -4.99
N LEU A 88 -10.08 3.15 -5.06
CA LEU A 88 -9.24 3.34 -3.88
C LEU A 88 -9.51 4.69 -3.20
N LEU A 89 -9.71 5.76 -3.97
CA LEU A 89 -10.07 7.07 -3.42
C LEU A 89 -11.47 7.07 -2.80
N ASP A 90 -12.43 6.39 -3.43
CA ASP A 90 -13.81 6.26 -2.93
C ASP A 90 -13.88 5.48 -1.61
N THR A 91 -13.08 4.42 -1.50
CA THR A 91 -12.97 3.60 -0.28
C THR A 91 -12.46 4.41 0.91
N LEU A 92 -11.63 5.44 0.70
CA LEU A 92 -11.11 6.27 1.81
C LEU A 92 -12.18 7.13 2.50
N PHE A 93 -13.27 7.46 1.81
CA PHE A 93 -14.31 8.36 2.33
C PHE A 93 -15.66 7.70 2.50
N SER A 94 -15.77 6.42 2.14
CA SER A 94 -16.98 5.61 2.31
C SER A 94 -17.03 4.88 3.66
N GLU A 95 -16.40 5.42 4.70
CA GLU A 95 -16.44 4.85 6.05
C GLU A 95 -17.81 5.11 6.72
N ASP A 96 -18.90 4.50 6.21
CA ASP A 96 -20.16 4.23 6.96
C ASP A 96 -21.12 3.30 6.17
N GLU A 97 -20.95 1.96 6.27
CA GLU A 97 -22.07 0.99 6.33
C GLU A 97 -21.53 -0.44 6.63
N THR A 98 -21.35 -0.77 7.91
CA THR A 98 -21.65 -2.10 8.50
C THR A 98 -21.78 -2.00 10.01
#